data_AF-A0A2E2AEL2-F1
#
_entry.id   AF-A0A2E2AEL2-F1
#
_cell.length_a   1.000
_cell.length_b   1.000
_cell.length_c   1.000
_cell.angle_alpha   90.00
_cell.angle_beta   90.00
_cell.angle_gamma   90.00
#
_symmetry.space_group_name_H-M   'P 1'
#
loop_
_entity.id
_entity.type
_entity.pdbx_description
1 polymer ?
#
loop_
_entity_poly.entity_id
_entity_poly.type
_entity_poly.pdbx_seq_one_letter_code
_entity_poly.pdbx_strand_id
1 'polypeptide(L)' 'MKISCPDCQASYDIDLPEIPKEGTQVKCAKCQQSFLVMPESREENNSELDSMLDDLIEGDIEPNTETATDDSAEPELD' A
#
# COMPACT_ATOMS: atom_id res chain seq x y z
N MET A 1 21.80 1.42 16.18
CA MET A 1 20.76 1.41 15.13
C MET A 1 20.80 2.75 14.43
N LYS A 2 20.62 2.80 13.11
CA LYS A 2 20.76 4.06 12.37
C LYS A 2 19.38 4.66 12.08
N ILE A 3 19.19 5.93 12.41
CA ILE A 3 17.95 6.66 12.10
C ILE A 3 18.24 7.88 11.23
N SER A 4 17.24 8.28 10.46
CA SER A 4 17.29 9.46 9.58
C SER A 4 16.41 10.56 10.15
N CYS A 5 16.97 11.77 10.28
CA CYS A 5 16.19 12.93 10.71
C CYS A 5 15.27 13.40 9.57
N PRO A 6 13.96 13.58 9.79
CA PRO A 6 13.03 14.04 8.75
C PRO A 6 13.27 15.50 8.33
N ASP A 7 13.91 16.29 9.19
CA ASP A 7 14.09 17.74 9.00
C ASP A 7 15.30 18.06 8.13
N CYS A 8 16.44 17.43 8.43
CA CYS A 8 17.73 17.69 7.76
C CYS A 8 18.29 16.50 6.99
N GLN A 9 17.58 15.37 6.98
CA GLN A 9 17.94 14.11 6.31
C GLN A 9 19.31 13.53 6.74
N ALA A 10 19.84 13.97 7.89
CA ALA A 10 21.05 13.40 8.43
C ALA A 10 20.78 12.00 8.99
N SER A 11 21.65 11.06 8.64
CA SER A 11 21.64 9.71 9.18
C SER A 11 22.68 9.59 10.28
N TYR A 12 22.29 9.03 11.43
CA TYR A 12 23.17 8.86 12.58
C TYR A 12 22.84 7.58 13.34
N ASP A 13 23.85 6.96 13.92
CA ASP A 13 23.67 5.81 14.80
C ASP A 13 23.26 6.30 16.19
N ILE A 14 22.17 5.74 16.68
CA ILE A 14 21.71 5.86 18.05
C ILE A 14 21.82 4.50 18.73
N ASP A 15 22.37 4.51 19.94
CA ASP A 15 22.42 3.36 20.83
C ASP A 15 21.18 3.38 21.72
N LEU A 16 20.09 2.78 21.22
CA LEU A 16 18.89 2.49 22.02
C LEU A 16 18.70 0.97 22.09
N PRO A 17 18.49 0.40 23.29
CA PRO A 17 18.39 -1.05 23.47
C PRO A 17 17.13 -1.66 22.83
N GLU A 18 16.03 -0.91 22.73
CA GLU A 18 14.83 -1.24 21.97
C GLU A 18 13.93 0.00 21.94
N ILE A 19 13.35 0.37 20.80
CA ILE A 19 12.35 1.45 20.79
C ILE A 19 11.02 0.84 21.22
N PRO A 20 10.38 1.33 22.31
CA PRO A 20 9.07 0.88 22.73
C PRO A 20 8.04 1.09 21.62
N LYS A 21 6.96 0.30 21.65
CA LYS A 21 5.87 0.39 20.66
C LYS A 21 5.23 1.79 20.58
N GLU A 22 5.29 2.54 21.68
CA GLU A 22 4.77 3.91 21.78
C GLU A 22 5.67 4.95 21.05
N GLY A 23 6.88 4.54 20.63
CA GLY A 23 7.91 5.40 20.07
C GLY A 23 8.80 6.06 21.13
N THR A 24 9.94 6.58 20.72
CA THR A 24 10.87 7.32 21.59
C THR A 24 11.18 8.69 21.02
N GLN A 25 11.14 9.69 21.88
CA GLN A 25 11.51 11.04 21.51
C GLN A 25 13.05 11.15 21.46
N VAL A 26 13.59 11.44 20.28
CA VAL A 26 15.03 11.59 20.05
C VAL A 26 15.34 12.99 19.55
N LYS A 27 16.54 13.48 19.87
CA LYS A 27 17.03 14.78 19.41
C LYS A 27 18.10 14.59 18.33
N CYS A 28 17.89 15.20 17.17
CA CYS A 28 18.87 15.16 16.09
C CYS A 28 20.17 15.85 16.51
N ALA A 29 21.31 15.18 16.37
CA ALA A 29 22.62 15.80 16.67
C ALA A 29 23.00 16.91 15.67
N LYS A 30 22.43 16.92 14.45
CA LYS A 30 22.80 17.85 13.38
C LYS A 30 22.02 19.18 13.45
N CYS A 31 20.69 19.10 13.48
CA CYS A 31 19.81 20.29 13.51
C CYS A 31 19.14 20.51 14.88
N GLN A 32 19.36 19.62 15.85
CA GLN A 32 18.78 19.70 17.20
C GLN A 32 17.25 19.58 17.26
N GLN A 33 16.61 19.22 16.15
CA GLN A 33 15.18 18.92 16.07
C GLN A 33 14.85 17.71 16.94
N SER A 34 13.78 17.82 17.73
CA SER A 34 13.29 16.73 18.57
C SER A 34 12.09 16.08 17.90
N PHE A 35 12.11 14.77 17.70
CA PHE A 35 11.06 14.06 16.98
C PHE A 35 10.81 12.68 17.58
N LEU A 36 9.59 12.18 17.38
CA LEU A 36 9.20 10.84 17.81
C LEU A 36 9.65 9.83 16.76
N VAL A 37 10.45 8.85 17.17
CA VAL A 37 10.85 7.72 16.34
C VAL A 37 10.07 6.51 16.78
N MET A 38 9.32 5.93 15.85
CA MET A 38 8.63 4.66 16.03
C MET A 38 9.55 3.55 15.53
N PRO A 39 9.55 2.35 16.16
CA PRO A 39 10.21 1.21 15.53
C PRO A 39 9.53 0.97 14.18
N GLU A 40 10.30 0.67 13.14
CA GLU A 40 9.74 0.15 11.89
C GLU A 40 9.14 -1.20 12.27
N SER A 41 7.85 -1.18 12.61
CA SER A 41 7.07 -2.35 12.97
C SER A 41 7.08 -3.21 11.72
N ARG A 42 7.96 -4.21 11.71
CA ARG A 42 8.08 -5.21 10.65
C ARG A 42 6.67 -5.66 10.27
N GLU A 43 6.17 -5.13 9.16
CA GLU A 43 4.89 -5.50 8.57
C GLU A 43 5.06 -6.91 8.02
N GLU A 44 5.07 -7.92 8.89
CA GLU A 44 4.97 -9.30 8.46
C GLU A 44 3.50 -9.57 8.11
N ASN A 45 3.21 -9.48 6.81
CA ASN A 45 2.19 -10.25 6.10
C ASN A 45 0.82 -10.31 6.79
N ASN A 46 -0.03 -9.32 6.53
CA ASN A 46 -1.48 -9.54 6.55
C ASN A 46 -1.93 -10.06 5.17
N SER A 47 -1.58 -11.33 4.87
CA SER A 47 -2.12 -12.08 3.72
C SER A 47 -3.63 -12.37 3.83
N GLU A 48 -4.32 -11.85 4.85
CA GLU A 48 -5.75 -12.06 5.07
C GLU A 48 -6.65 -11.19 4.18
N LEU A 49 -6.14 -10.07 3.65
CA LEU A 49 -6.96 -9.17 2.82
C LEU A 49 -7.14 -9.68 1.38
N ASP A 50 -6.20 -10.47 0.85
CA ASP A 50 -6.23 -10.98 -0.52
C ASP A 50 -7.23 -12.14 -0.69
N SER A 51 -7.45 -12.94 0.36
CA SER A 51 -8.40 -14.08 0.33
C SER A 51 -9.87 -13.68 0.36
N MET A 52 -10.20 -12.41 0.62
CA MET A 52 -11.58 -11.92 0.65
C MET A 52 -12.05 -11.31 -0.68
N LEU A 53 -11.14 -11.02 -1.61
CA LEU A 53 -11.50 -10.44 -2.91
C LEU A 53 -11.93 -11.49 -3.94
N ASP A 54 -11.45 -12.74 -3.83
CA ASP A 54 -11.82 -13.82 -4.77
C ASP A 54 -13.29 -14.22 -4.67
N ASP A 55 -13.89 -14.25 -3.47
CA ASP A 55 -15.30 -14.62 -3.26
C ASP A 55 -16.31 -13.57 -3.82
N LEU A 56 -15.87 -12.33 -4.08
CA LEU A 56 -16.74 -11.27 -4.60
C LEU A 56 -16.77 -11.19 -6.14
N ILE A 57 -15.93 -11.95 -6.83
CA ILE A 57 -15.77 -11.86 -8.30
C ILE A 57 -16.50 -13.01 -9.02
N GLU A 58 -16.82 -14.11 -8.32
CA GLU A 58 -17.39 -15.31 -8.96
C GLU A 58 -18.92 -15.30 -9.12
N GLY A 59 -19.62 -14.31 -8.55
CA GLY A 59 -21.09 -14.27 -8.53
C GLY A 59 -21.69 -13.05 -9.21
N ASP A 60 -21.70 -13.04 -10.55
CA ASP A 60 -22.83 -12.67 -11.42
C ASP A 60 -22.33 -12.15 -12.79
N ILE A 61 -22.07 -13.08 -13.70
CA ILE A 61 -22.15 -12.81 -15.13
C ILE A 61 -23.28 -13.71 -15.62
N GLU A 62 -24.53 -13.30 -15.39
CA GLU A 62 -25.61 -13.74 -16.27
C GLU A 62 -25.48 -12.93 -17.57
N PRO A 63 -24.94 -13.50 -18.68
CA PRO A 63 -25.08 -12.85 -19.97
C PRO A 63 -26.56 -12.94 -20.35
N ASN A 64 -27.31 -11.90 -20.04
CA ASN A 64 -28.59 -11.63 -20.68
C ASN A 64 -28.32 -11.51 -22.19
N THR A 65 -28.37 -12.63 -22.91
CA THR A 65 -28.41 -12.65 -24.37
C THR A 65 -29.81 -12.24 -24.81
N GLU A 66 -30.13 -10.96 -24.61
CA GLU A 66 -31.14 -10.27 -25.40
C GLU A 66 -30.39 -9.56 -26.54
N THR A 67 -30.24 -10.29 -27.63
CA THR A 67 -29.72 -9.80 -28.91
C THR A 67 -30.63 -8.68 -29.41
N ALA A 68 -30.20 -7.44 -29.24
CA ALA A 68 -30.80 -6.28 -29.89
C ALA A 68 -29.76 -5.59 -30.77
N THR A 69 -30.16 -5.38 -32.03
CA THR A 69 -29.64 -4.44 -33.05
C THR A 69 -28.28 -4.81 -33.68
N ASP A 70 -28.25 -5.25 -34.94
CA ASP A 70 -28.37 -4.45 -36.18
C ASP A 70 -27.04 -3.79 -36.54
N ASP A 71 -26.33 -4.34 -37.53
CA ASP A 71 -25.39 -3.65 -38.44
C ASP A 71 -24.74 -4.70 -39.38
N SER A 72 -24.44 -4.53 -40.66
CA SER A 72 -24.93 -3.75 -41.80
C SER A 72 -24.12 -4.27 -43.00
N ALA A 73 -24.74 -4.25 -44.19
CA ALA A 73 -24.13 -4.21 -45.52
C ALA A 73 -23.26 -5.41 -46.03
N GLU A 74 -23.66 -5.96 -47.18
CA GLU A 74 -22.85 -5.94 -48.42
C GLU A 74 -23.73 -6.26 -49.66
N PRO A 75 -23.29 -5.88 -50.89
CA PRO A 75 -24.13 -5.39 -51.99
C PRO A 75 -24.42 -6.42 -53.12
N GLU A 76 -25.07 -5.94 -54.17
CA GLU A 76 -25.64 -6.58 -55.38
C GLU A 76 -24.82 -7.72 -56.04
N LEU A 77 -25.49 -8.65 -56.75
CA LEU A 77 -25.26 -9.01 -58.17
C LEU A 77 -26.08 -10.25 -58.65
N ASP A 78 -26.67 -10.08 -59.84
CA ASP A 78 -27.41 -10.97 -60.79
C ASP A 78 -28.87 -11.36 -60.50
#